data_AF-A0A929YI17-F1
#
_entry.id   AF-A0A929YI17-F1
#
_cell.length_a   1.000
_cell.length_b   1.000
_cell.length_c   1.000
_cell.angle_alpha   90.00
_cell.angle_beta   90.00
_cell.angle_gamma   90.00
#
_symmetry.space_group_name_H-M   'P 1'
#
loop_
_entity.id
_entity.type
_entity.pdbx_description
1 polymer ?
#
loop_
_entity_poly.entity_id
_entity_poly.type
_entity_poly.pdbx_seq_one_letter_code
_entity_poly.pdbx_strand_id
1 'polypeptide(L)'
;MSIIDKIIGTHSERELRRINPQVDAVMALQEEMWQKTDAELRERTDHFKRQLAEGSSLDDVLVDAYATVREAARRVLHMEHFRVQVFGGIILHQGRIAEMKTGEGKTLVSTLPAYLNALEGKGVHIVTVNDYLASRDADWMG
;
A
#
# COMPACT_ATOMS: atom_id res chain seq x y z
N MET A 1 10.45 -24.91 17.42
CA MET A 1 10.35 -25.12 15.96
C MET A 1 10.45 -26.60 15.69
N SER A 2 9.42 -27.19 15.10
CA SER A 2 9.44 -28.60 14.67
C SER A 2 10.29 -28.76 13.41
N ILE A 3 10.85 -29.95 13.16
CA ILE A 3 11.55 -30.29 11.91
C ILE A 3 10.62 -30.10 10.70
N ILE A 4 9.32 -30.29 10.88
CA ILE A 4 8.28 -30.08 9.86
C ILE A 4 8.17 -28.59 9.49
N ASP A 5 8.26 -27.68 10.46
CA ASP A 5 8.21 -26.22 10.20
C ASP A 5 9.43 -25.75 9.40
N LYS A 6 10.61 -26.37 9.62
CA LYS A 6 11.82 -26.06 8.85
C LYS A 6 11.75 -26.51 7.39
N ILE A 7 10.96 -27.54 7.09
CA ILE A 7 10.84 -28.10 5.74
C ILE A 7 9.69 -27.45 4.96
N ILE A 8 8.56 -27.16 5.60
CA ILE A 8 7.34 -26.67 4.94
C ILE A 8 7.15 -25.15 5.15
N GLY A 9 7.94 -24.53 6.02
CA GLY A 9 7.83 -23.12 6.40
C GLY A 9 6.66 -22.84 7.34
N THR A 10 6.75 -21.72 8.06
CA THR A 10 5.68 -21.24 8.95
C THR A 10 4.45 -20.80 8.18
N HIS A 11 3.29 -20.69 8.85
CA HIS A 11 2.08 -20.12 8.25
C HIS A 11 2.37 -18.73 7.65
N SER A 12 3.03 -17.86 8.42
CA SER A 12 3.40 -16.50 7.98
C SER A 12 4.29 -16.51 6.75
N GLU A 13 5.29 -17.40 6.66
CA GLU A 13 6.13 -17.53 5.46
C GLU A 13 5.32 -17.92 4.22
N ARG A 14 4.33 -18.81 4.36
CA ARG A 14 3.47 -19.20 3.22
C ARG A 14 2.59 -18.05 2.77
N GLU A 15 2.05 -17.28 3.70
CA GLU A 15 1.26 -16.08 3.40
C GLU A 15 2.10 -15.02 2.68
N LEU A 16 3.32 -14.76 3.15
CA LEU A 16 4.24 -13.85 2.47
C LEU A 16 4.61 -14.36 1.06
N ARG A 17 4.79 -15.67 0.88
CA ARG A 17 5.01 -16.26 -0.46
C ARG A 17 3.84 -16.04 -1.42
N ARG A 18 2.59 -16.03 -0.93
CA ARG A 18 1.41 -15.72 -1.76
C ARG A 18 1.33 -14.26 -2.18
N ILE A 19 1.79 -13.36 -1.31
CA ILE A 19 1.76 -11.91 -1.54
C ILE A 19 2.97 -11.43 -2.38
N ASN A 20 4.09 -12.17 -2.35
CA ASN A 20 5.32 -11.84 -3.10
C ASN A 20 5.07 -11.40 -4.56
N PRO A 21 4.27 -12.12 -5.38
CA PRO A 21 4.03 -11.73 -6.77
C PRO A 21 3.40 -10.32 -6.90
N GLN A 22 2.46 -9.97 -6.03
CA GLN A 22 1.85 -8.63 -6.04
C GLN A 22 2.87 -7.56 -5.63
N VAL A 23 3.69 -7.85 -4.62
CA VAL A 23 4.77 -6.95 -4.19
C VAL A 23 5.79 -6.75 -5.31
N ASP A 24 6.21 -7.83 -5.96
CA ASP A 24 7.14 -7.79 -7.11
C ASP A 24 6.58 -6.94 -8.24
N ALA A 25 5.29 -7.11 -8.57
CA ALA A 25 4.62 -6.31 -9.59
C ALA A 25 4.59 -4.81 -9.23
N VAL A 26 4.28 -4.46 -7.98
CA VAL A 26 4.30 -3.05 -7.50
C VAL A 26 5.71 -2.46 -7.60
N MET A 27 6.74 -3.23 -7.23
CA MET A 27 8.13 -2.78 -7.29
C MET A 27 8.59 -2.61 -8.75
N ALA A 28 8.15 -3.48 -9.66
CA ALA A 28 8.54 -3.45 -11.07
C ALA A 28 8.01 -2.22 -11.83
N LEU A 29 6.89 -1.64 -11.41
CA LEU A 29 6.32 -0.43 -12.03
C LEU A 29 7.08 0.87 -11.71
N GLN A 30 8.14 0.80 -10.91
CA GLN A 30 8.86 1.98 -10.42
C GLN A 30 9.43 2.86 -11.54
N GLU A 31 10.14 2.26 -12.50
CA GLU A 31 10.72 3.02 -13.62
C GLU A 31 9.64 3.67 -14.49
N GLU A 32 8.50 3.00 -14.68
CA GLU A 32 7.36 3.56 -15.40
C GLU A 32 6.77 4.75 -14.65
N MET A 33 6.60 4.66 -13.33
CA MET A 33 6.06 5.76 -12.53
C MET A 33 7.00 6.97 -12.49
N TRP A 34 8.31 6.77 -12.51
CA TRP A 34 9.30 7.86 -12.58
C TRP A 34 9.18 8.70 -13.86
N GLN A 35 8.75 8.09 -14.96
CA GLN A 35 8.60 8.76 -16.25
C GLN A 35 7.33 9.61 -16.33
N LYS A 36 6.35 9.41 -15.44
CA LYS A 36 5.10 10.16 -15.44
C LYS A 36 5.31 11.58 -14.91
N THR A 37 4.54 12.52 -15.41
CA THR A 37 4.42 13.87 -14.86
C THR A 37 3.48 13.88 -13.64
N ASP A 38 3.49 14.97 -12.87
CA ASP A 38 2.58 15.12 -11.72
C ASP A 38 1.11 15.13 -12.16
N ALA A 39 0.83 15.68 -13.35
CA ALA A 39 -0.51 15.67 -13.94
C ALA A 39 -0.96 14.24 -14.28
N GLU A 40 -0.10 13.46 -14.94
CA GLU A 40 -0.40 12.07 -15.29
C GLU A 40 -0.58 11.20 -14.04
N LEU A 41 0.22 11.41 -12.98
CA LEU A 41 0.03 10.70 -11.70
C LEU A 41 -1.32 11.05 -11.05
N ARG A 42 -1.73 12.32 -11.12
CA ARG A 42 -3.02 12.76 -10.58
C ARG A 42 -4.19 12.13 -11.35
N GLU A 43 -4.12 12.11 -12.68
CA GLU A 43 -5.14 11.54 -13.57
C GLU A 43 -5.36 10.03 -13.37
N ARG A 44 -4.33 9.30 -12.89
CA ARG A 44 -4.49 7.87 -12.55
C ARG A 44 -5.57 7.63 -11.51
N THR A 45 -5.80 8.57 -10.59
CA THR A 45 -6.90 8.45 -9.60
C THR A 45 -8.27 8.39 -10.30
N ASP A 46 -8.49 9.24 -11.30
CA ASP A 46 -9.74 9.25 -12.07
C ASP A 46 -9.83 8.04 -13.00
N HIS A 47 -8.70 7.52 -13.48
CA HIS A 47 -8.65 6.26 -14.20
C HIS A 47 -9.10 5.09 -13.32
N PHE A 48 -8.56 4.93 -12.11
CA PHE A 48 -8.96 3.83 -11.22
C PHE A 48 -10.43 3.92 -10.82
N LYS A 49 -10.94 5.12 -10.50
CA LYS A 49 -12.37 5.31 -10.20
C LYS A 49 -13.26 4.88 -11.36
N ARG A 50 -12.85 5.13 -12.61
CA ARG A 50 -13.58 4.65 -13.80
C ARG A 50 -13.55 3.14 -13.91
N GLN A 51 -12.38 2.50 -13.74
CA GLN A 51 -12.27 1.03 -13.76
C GLN A 51 -13.17 0.38 -12.71
N LEU A 52 -13.20 0.92 -11.48
CA LEU A 52 -14.10 0.44 -10.42
C LEU A 52 -15.58 0.63 -10.79
N ALA A 53 -15.94 1.76 -11.40
CA ALA A 53 -17.30 1.99 -11.89
C ALA A 53 -17.69 1.05 -13.05
N GLU A 54 -16.72 0.58 -13.83
CA GLU A 54 -16.89 -0.39 -14.91
C GLU A 54 -16.89 -1.85 -14.43
N GLY A 55 -16.68 -2.08 -13.13
CA GLY A 55 -16.81 -3.39 -12.48
C GLY A 55 -15.50 -4.06 -12.08
N SER A 56 -14.34 -3.40 -12.22
CA SER A 56 -13.10 -3.88 -11.62
C SER A 56 -13.20 -3.88 -10.09
N SER A 57 -12.52 -4.83 -9.45
CA SER A 57 -12.36 -4.87 -8.00
C SER A 57 -11.17 -4.02 -7.54
N LEU A 58 -11.08 -3.76 -6.24
CA LEU A 58 -9.89 -3.13 -5.64
C LEU A 58 -8.63 -3.97 -5.83
N ASP A 59 -8.74 -5.30 -5.78
CA ASP A 59 -7.62 -6.22 -6.00
C ASP A 59 -7.07 -6.11 -7.43
N ASP A 60 -7.95 -5.87 -8.42
CA ASP A 60 -7.56 -5.72 -9.82
C ASP A 60 -6.70 -4.47 -10.05
N VAL A 61 -6.97 -3.37 -9.32
CA VAL A 61 -6.25 -2.09 -9.46
C VAL A 61 -5.15 -1.90 -8.42
N LEU A 62 -5.00 -2.83 -7.47
CA LEU A 62 -4.10 -2.71 -6.31
C LEU A 62 -2.67 -2.39 -6.72
N VAL A 63 -2.12 -3.15 -7.69
CA VAL A 63 -0.71 -3.04 -8.10
C VAL A 63 -0.41 -1.64 -8.63
N ASP A 64 -1.24 -1.19 -9.57
CA ASP A 64 -1.13 0.12 -10.20
C ASP A 64 -1.39 1.27 -9.24
N ALA A 65 -2.37 1.13 -8.34
CA ALA A 65 -2.68 2.11 -7.31
C ALA A 65 -1.52 2.25 -6.32
N TYR A 66 -0.95 1.14 -5.85
CA TYR A 66 0.18 1.17 -4.91
C TYR A 66 1.42 1.77 -5.58
N ALA A 67 1.73 1.42 -6.83
CA ALA A 67 2.83 2.05 -7.56
C ALA A 67 2.65 3.57 -7.68
N THR A 68 1.41 4.03 -7.90
CA THR A 68 1.08 5.47 -7.96
C THR A 68 1.35 6.16 -6.62
N VAL A 69 0.90 5.57 -5.51
CA VAL A 69 1.12 6.12 -4.15
C VAL A 69 2.59 6.13 -3.78
N ARG A 70 3.35 5.09 -4.13
CA ARG A 70 4.80 5.04 -3.90
C ARG A 70 5.50 6.22 -4.57
N GLU A 71 5.15 6.50 -5.82
CA GLU A 71 5.74 7.61 -6.53
C GLU A 71 5.29 8.98 -5.99
N ALA A 72 4.02 9.11 -5.62
CA ALA A 72 3.53 10.33 -4.97
C ALA A 72 4.27 10.62 -3.66
N ALA A 73 4.49 9.60 -2.82
CA ALA A 73 5.26 9.74 -1.59
C ALA A 73 6.72 10.17 -1.87
N ARG A 74 7.35 9.62 -2.92
CA ARG A 74 8.71 10.00 -3.32
C ARG A 74 8.79 11.48 -3.72
N ARG A 75 7.79 11.98 -4.44
CA ARG A 75 7.75 13.37 -4.92
C ARG A 75 7.41 14.37 -3.82
N VAL A 76 6.40 14.05 -3.01
CA VAL A 76 5.81 14.99 -2.03
C VAL A 76 6.54 14.94 -0.70
N LEU A 77 6.85 13.74 -0.21
CA LEU A 77 7.43 13.53 1.12
C LEU A 77 8.94 13.27 1.07
N HIS A 78 9.50 13.10 -0.12
CA HIS A 78 10.88 12.65 -0.31
C HIS A 78 11.17 11.31 0.40
N MET A 79 10.13 10.47 0.50
CA MET A 79 10.20 9.14 1.09
C MET A 79 9.70 8.12 0.08
N GLU A 80 10.45 7.04 -0.11
CA GLU A 80 10.08 5.96 -1.02
C GLU A 80 9.69 4.73 -0.22
N HIS A 81 8.54 4.11 -0.53
CA HIS A 81 8.17 2.89 0.16
C HIS A 81 9.13 1.76 -0.18
N PHE A 82 9.66 1.14 0.88
CA PHE A 82 10.42 -0.09 0.79
C PHE A 82 9.51 -1.30 0.49
N ARG A 83 10.11 -2.37 -0.01
CA ARG A 83 9.43 -3.65 -0.27
C ARG A 83 8.61 -4.15 0.94
N VAL A 84 9.18 -4.06 2.15
CA VAL A 84 8.51 -4.49 3.39
C VAL A 84 7.28 -3.64 3.73
N GLN A 85 7.27 -2.38 3.30
CA GLN A 85 6.14 -1.48 3.49
C GLN A 85 5.01 -1.79 2.50
N VAL A 86 5.35 -2.17 1.27
CA VAL A 86 4.37 -2.69 0.28
C VAL A 86 3.71 -3.97 0.80
N PHE A 87 4.48 -4.89 1.38
CA PHE A 87 3.92 -6.05 2.09
C PHE A 87 2.92 -5.65 3.17
N GLY A 88 3.31 -4.72 4.05
CA GLY A 88 2.43 -4.20 5.10
C GLY A 88 1.13 -3.64 4.54
N GLY A 89 1.21 -2.84 3.47
CA GLY A 89 0.04 -2.28 2.79
C GLY A 89 -0.90 -3.35 2.24
N ILE A 90 -0.38 -4.40 1.60
CA ILE A 90 -1.23 -5.49 1.05
C ILE A 90 -1.89 -6.28 2.19
N ILE A 91 -1.14 -6.59 3.25
CA ILE A 91 -1.68 -7.29 4.42
C ILE A 91 -2.81 -6.48 5.06
N LEU A 92 -2.66 -5.16 5.19
CA LEU A 92 -3.70 -4.27 5.71
C LEU A 92 -4.93 -4.23 4.79
N HIS A 93 -4.74 -4.16 3.47
CA HIS A 93 -5.84 -4.21 2.51
C HIS A 93 -6.63 -5.52 2.60
N GLN A 94 -5.95 -6.65 2.83
CA GLN A 94 -6.58 -7.96 3.07
C GLN A 94 -7.33 -8.07 4.42
N GLY A 95 -7.44 -6.98 5.19
CA GLY A 95 -8.14 -6.96 6.49
C GLY A 95 -7.37 -7.67 7.60
N ARG A 96 -6.04 -7.79 7.47
CA ARG A 96 -5.17 -8.49 8.43
C ARG A 96 -4.29 -7.52 9.20
N ILE A 97 -3.67 -8.00 10.29
CA ILE A 97 -2.71 -7.23 11.08
C ILE A 97 -1.31 -7.35 10.46
N ALA A 98 -0.72 -6.22 10.09
CA ALA A 98 0.67 -6.13 9.67
C ALA A 98 1.58 -5.82 10.88
N GLU A 99 2.25 -6.84 11.43
CA GLU A 99 3.25 -6.62 12.48
C GLU A 99 4.54 -6.04 11.86
N MET A 100 4.84 -4.79 12.22
CA MET A 100 6.03 -4.08 11.76
C MET A 100 6.73 -3.42 12.95
N LYS A 101 8.06 -3.58 13.02
CA LYS A 101 8.88 -2.98 14.08
C LYS A 101 8.79 -1.45 14.09
N THR A 102 9.12 -0.85 15.22
CA THR A 102 9.25 0.62 15.30
C THR A 102 10.37 1.08 14.38
N GLY A 103 10.15 2.14 13.63
CA GLY A 103 11.08 2.63 12.60
C GLY A 103 10.81 2.13 11.18
N GLU A 104 9.98 1.09 10.99
CA GLU A 104 9.63 0.55 9.65
C GLU A 104 8.66 1.44 8.85
N GLY A 105 8.34 2.65 9.33
CA GLY A 105 7.48 3.61 8.63
C GLY A 105 5.99 3.25 8.56
N LYS A 106 5.41 2.73 9.65
CA LYS A 106 3.98 2.35 9.75
C LYS A 106 3.01 3.45 9.30
N THR A 107 3.31 4.71 9.59
CA THR A 107 2.49 5.85 9.15
C THR A 107 2.47 5.96 7.63
N LEU A 108 3.64 5.92 6.97
CA LEU A 108 3.75 5.92 5.51
C LEU A 108 3.11 4.67 4.87
N VAL A 109 3.18 3.49 5.52
CA VAL A 109 2.52 2.27 5.03
C VAL A 109 1.01 2.45 4.92
N SER A 110 0.39 3.19 5.85
CA SER A 110 -1.07 3.36 5.88
C SER A 110 -1.62 4.08 4.65
N THR A 111 -0.81 4.90 3.96
CA THR A 111 -1.25 5.63 2.77
C THR A 111 -1.59 4.70 1.59
N LEU A 112 -0.92 3.55 1.49
CA LEU A 112 -1.16 2.55 0.44
C LEU A 112 -2.59 2.00 0.50
N PRO A 113 -3.01 1.28 1.56
CA PRO A 113 -4.36 0.75 1.65
C PRO A 113 -5.40 1.87 1.83
N ALA A 114 -5.06 3.00 2.46
CA ALA A 114 -6.01 4.09 2.61
C ALA A 114 -6.38 4.69 1.26
N TYR A 115 -5.41 4.97 0.39
CA TYR A 115 -5.66 5.44 -0.97
C TYR A 115 -6.51 4.45 -1.76
N LEU A 116 -6.09 3.17 -1.82
CA LEU A 116 -6.78 2.14 -2.59
C LEU A 116 -8.26 2.01 -2.19
N ASN A 117 -8.53 1.84 -0.89
CA ASN A 117 -9.90 1.68 -0.40
C ASN A 117 -10.73 2.97 -0.53
N ALA A 118 -10.09 4.15 -0.46
CA ALA A 118 -10.79 5.43 -0.66
C ALA A 118 -11.28 5.63 -2.10
N LEU A 119 -10.76 4.90 -3.08
CA LEU A 119 -11.19 4.99 -4.49
C LEU A 119 -12.68 4.64 -4.67
N GLU A 120 -13.24 3.78 -3.81
CA GLU A 120 -14.67 3.47 -3.82
C GLU A 120 -15.56 4.62 -3.32
N GLY A 121 -14.98 5.68 -2.75
CA GLY A 121 -15.72 6.84 -2.24
C GLY A 121 -16.53 6.61 -0.96
N LYS A 122 -16.35 5.45 -0.30
CA LYS A 122 -17.05 5.07 0.94
C LYS A 122 -16.40 5.65 2.21
N GLY A 123 -15.22 6.24 2.07
CA GLY A 123 -14.41 6.73 3.18
C GLY A 123 -13.51 5.66 3.80
N VAL A 124 -12.42 6.10 4.44
CA VAL A 124 -11.47 5.26 5.19
C VAL A 124 -11.18 5.95 6.51
N HIS A 125 -11.23 5.20 7.62
CA HIS A 125 -10.89 5.71 8.95
C HIS A 125 -9.52 5.18 9.38
N ILE A 126 -8.57 6.11 9.60
CA ILE A 126 -7.28 5.81 10.21
C ILE A 126 -7.36 6.20 11.69
N VAL A 127 -7.27 5.22 12.59
CA VAL A 127 -7.40 5.42 14.03
C VAL A 127 -6.02 5.39 14.69
N THR A 128 -5.73 6.40 15.50
CA THR A 128 -4.51 6.50 16.30
C THR A 128 -4.85 6.50 17.79
N VAL A 129 -3.83 6.47 18.65
CA VAL A 129 -4.02 6.40 20.11
C VAL A 129 -4.35 7.74 20.76
N ASN A 130 -4.23 8.87 20.05
CA ASN A 130 -4.58 10.20 20.55
C ASN A 130 -4.73 11.22 19.41
N ASP A 131 -5.39 12.35 19.75
CA ASP A 131 -5.71 13.41 18.79
C ASP A 131 -4.48 14.06 18.18
N TYR A 132 -3.39 14.21 18.95
CA TYR A 132 -2.14 14.76 18.42
C TYR A 132 -1.59 13.94 17.26
N LEU A 133 -1.52 12.62 17.41
CA LEU A 133 -1.06 11.73 16.35
C LEU A 133 -2.04 11.71 15.18
N ALA A 134 -3.35 11.77 15.43
CA ALA A 134 -4.34 11.85 14.37
C ALA A 134 -4.16 13.11 13.52
N SER A 135 -4.08 14.29 14.14
CA SER A 135 -3.89 15.56 13.42
C SER A 135 -2.56 15.61 12.69
N ARG A 136 -1.46 15.21 13.36
CA ARG A 136 -0.13 15.18 12.74
C ARG A 136 -0.11 14.26 11.52
N ASP A 137 -0.65 13.05 11.64
CA ASP A 137 -0.60 12.07 10.56
C ASP A 137 -1.54 12.48 9.41
N ALA A 138 -2.68 13.12 9.71
CA ALA A 138 -3.56 13.69 8.69
C ALA A 138 -2.90 14.84 7.91
N ASP A 139 -2.26 15.78 8.60
CA ASP A 139 -1.59 16.92 7.94
C ASP A 139 -0.34 16.49 7.17
N TRP A 140 0.34 15.44 7.63
CA TRP A 140 1.58 14.98 7.02
C TRP A 140 1.38 14.01 5.85
N MET A 141 0.40 13.11 5.96
CA MET A 141 0.13 12.09 4.93
C MET A 141 -1.01 12.47 3.96
N GLY A 142 -1.79 13.50 4.30
CA GLY A 142 -2.97 13.96 3.55
C GLY A 142 -2.68 14.89 2.37
#